data_AF-A0A2K9P1D7-F1
#
_entry.id   AF-A0A2K9P1D7-F1
#
_cell.length_a   1.000
_cell.length_b   1.000
_cell.length_c   1.000
_cell.angle_alpha   90.00
_cell.angle_beta   90.00
_cell.angle_gamma   90.00
#
_symmetry.space_group_name_H-M   'P 1'
#
loop_
_entity.id
_entity.type
_entity.pdbx_description
1 polymer ?
#
loop_
_entity_poly.entity_id
_entity_poly.type
_entity_poly.pdbx_seq_one_letter_code
_entity_poly.pdbx_strand_id
1 'polypeptide(L)'
;MVILTEEEKQEMCIELADHLPKIRELLKLSQKAFGERCGISTPRMSVIENKHFVMTWSQLTSIMFVIVCNQKTKEYFFTNSLLGPKFLQFIQQKEENSVPDVNIMVDEVYVNRYKKQFFDEYIKIMDNNN
;
A
#
# COMPACT_ATOMS: atom_id res chain seq x y z
N MET A 1 -21.78 -0.59 7.31
CA MET A 1 -20.53 -0.33 6.57
C MET A 1 -19.56 0.43 7.45
N VAL A 2 -18.27 0.16 7.33
CA VAL A 2 -17.23 0.89 8.08
C VAL A 2 -17.25 2.37 7.68
N ILE A 3 -17.29 3.25 8.67
CA ILE A 3 -17.20 4.70 8.50
C ILE A 3 -15.96 5.20 9.23
N LEU A 4 -15.25 6.15 8.62
CA LEU A 4 -14.17 6.89 9.25
C LEU A 4 -14.67 8.24 9.74
N THR A 5 -14.35 8.59 10.98
CA THR A 5 -14.59 9.93 11.51
C THR A 5 -13.62 10.93 10.86
N GLU A 6 -13.91 12.22 10.98
CA GLU A 6 -12.99 13.25 10.47
C GLU A 6 -11.65 13.26 11.24
N GLU A 7 -11.68 12.93 12.52
CA GLU A 7 -10.47 12.77 13.35
C GLU A 7 -9.60 11.62 12.83
N GLU A 8 -10.21 10.44 12.58
CA GLU A 8 -9.48 9.29 12.03
C GLU A 8 -8.88 9.59 10.65
N LYS A 9 -9.63 10.29 9.78
CA LYS A 9 -9.10 10.72 8.48
C LYS A 9 -7.91 11.67 8.64
N GLN A 10 -7.98 12.59 9.60
CA GLN A 10 -6.92 13.54 9.87
C GLN A 10 -5.66 12.84 10.42
N GLU A 11 -5.83 11.89 11.35
CA GLU A 11 -4.74 11.05 11.86
C GLU A 11 -4.07 10.26 10.74
N MET A 12 -4.86 9.64 9.86
CA MET A 12 -4.35 8.92 8.68
C MET A 12 -3.57 9.84 7.72
N CYS A 13 -4.02 11.08 7.53
CA CYS A 13 -3.29 12.08 6.76
C CYS A 13 -1.94 12.45 7.39
N ILE A 14 -1.88 12.54 8.72
CA ILE A 14 -0.64 12.82 9.45
C ILE A 14 0.30 11.61 9.35
N GLU A 15 -0.21 10.40 9.60
CA GLU A 15 0.55 9.16 9.50
C GLU A 15 1.16 9.00 8.10
N LEU A 16 0.36 9.13 7.03
CA LEU A 16 0.86 8.94 5.68
C LEU A 16 1.96 9.96 5.32
N ALA A 17 1.88 11.19 5.84
CA ALA A 17 2.88 12.23 5.59
C ALA A 17 4.28 11.79 6.03
N ASP A 18 4.39 11.08 7.15
CA ASP A 18 5.65 10.57 7.71
C ASP A 18 6.32 9.53 6.81
N HIS A 19 5.54 8.83 5.99
CA HIS A 19 6.01 7.79 5.09
C HIS A 19 6.32 8.28 3.67
N LEU A 20 5.89 9.49 3.29
CA LEU A 20 6.05 10.00 1.91
C LEU A 20 7.49 10.02 1.40
N PRO A 21 8.52 10.45 2.19
CA PRO A 21 9.90 10.41 1.71
C PRO A 21 10.34 9.00 1.34
N LYS A 22 9.95 7.98 2.12
CA LYS A 22 10.30 6.58 1.85
C LYS A 22 9.54 6.02 0.65
N ILE A 23 8.25 6.30 0.56
CA ILE A 23 7.42 5.92 -0.60
C ILE A 23 8.03 6.50 -1.88
N ARG A 24 8.41 7.78 -1.85
CA ARG A 24 9.04 8.46 -2.97
C ARG A 24 10.40 7.86 -3.34
N GLU A 25 11.22 7.51 -2.34
CA GLU A 25 12.50 6.79 -2.54
C GLU A 25 12.28 5.44 -3.24
N LEU A 26 11.28 4.65 -2.81
CA LEU A 26 10.94 3.36 -3.42
C LEU A 26 10.48 3.49 -4.88
N LEU A 27 9.76 4.58 -5.19
CA LEU A 27 9.36 4.93 -6.55
C LEU A 27 10.49 5.52 -7.40
N LYS A 28 11.64 5.85 -6.79
CA LYS A 28 12.78 6.55 -7.41
C LYS A 28 12.37 7.89 -8.03
N LEU A 29 11.52 8.65 -7.35
CA LEU A 29 11.02 9.94 -7.85
C LEU A 29 11.62 11.12 -7.10
N SER A 30 11.78 12.24 -7.81
CA SER A 30 11.95 13.54 -7.18
C SER A 30 10.63 13.99 -6.57
N GLN A 31 10.69 14.97 -5.65
CA GLN A 31 9.48 15.53 -5.04
C GLN A 31 8.54 16.16 -6.08
N LYS A 32 9.12 16.80 -7.10
CA LYS A 32 8.37 17.35 -8.24
C LYS A 32 7.61 16.27 -9.01
N ALA A 33 8.31 15.21 -9.42
CA ALA A 33 7.71 14.14 -10.20
C ALA A 33 6.65 13.35 -9.40
N PHE A 34 6.85 13.20 -8.09
CA PHE A 34 5.85 12.59 -7.22
C PHE A 34 4.62 13.48 -7.06
N GLY A 35 4.81 14.79 -6.83
CA GLY A 35 3.72 15.76 -6.81
C GLY A 35 2.88 15.76 -8.08
N GLU A 36 3.52 15.78 -9.26
CA GLU A 36 2.83 15.72 -10.56
C GLU A 36 1.94 14.48 -10.70
N ARG A 37 2.38 13.30 -10.24
CA ARG A 37 1.57 12.06 -10.28
C ARG A 37 0.37 12.09 -9.35
N CYS A 38 0.49 12.77 -8.22
CA CYS A 38 -0.57 12.87 -7.22
C CYS A 38 -1.49 14.08 -7.43
N GLY A 39 -1.23 14.93 -8.44
CA GLY A 39 -1.94 16.19 -8.62
C GLY A 39 -1.64 17.23 -7.53
N ILE A 40 -0.45 17.16 -6.92
CA ILE A 40 -0.02 18.02 -5.80
C ILE A 40 1.16 18.87 -6.28
N SER A 41 1.09 20.20 -6.07
CA SER A 41 2.18 21.08 -6.46
C SER A 41 3.47 20.77 -5.69
N THR A 42 4.63 20.96 -6.31
CA THR A 42 5.94 20.70 -5.66
C THR A 42 6.09 21.44 -4.32
N PRO A 43 5.73 22.74 -4.19
CA PRO A 43 5.80 23.42 -2.90
C PRO A 43 4.87 22.80 -1.86
N ARG A 44 3.66 22.38 -2.26
CA ARG A 44 2.71 21.72 -1.36
C ARG A 44 3.24 20.37 -0.87
N MET A 45 3.79 19.56 -1.77
CA MET A 45 4.43 18.28 -1.41
C MET A 45 5.58 18.50 -0.43
N SER A 46 6.38 19.55 -0.62
CA SER A 46 7.46 19.94 0.28
C SER A 46 6.97 20.24 1.69
N VAL A 47 5.97 21.10 1.85
CA VAL A 47 5.45 21.42 3.20
C VAL A 47 4.73 20.24 3.86
N ILE A 48 4.18 19.30 3.08
CA ILE A 48 3.61 18.05 3.61
C ILE A 48 4.73 17.13 4.13
N GLU A 49 5.75 16.82 3.31
CA GLU A 49 6.88 15.95 3.73
C GLU A 49 7.63 16.53 4.95
N ASN A 50 7.67 17.86 5.07
CA ASN A 50 8.30 18.55 6.21
C ASN A 50 7.33 18.79 7.39
N LYS A 51 6.11 18.25 7.36
CA LYS A 51 5.11 18.33 8.44
C LYS A 51 4.64 19.76 8.79
N HIS A 52 4.86 20.71 7.88
CA HIS A 52 4.36 22.09 8.00
C HIS A 52 2.92 22.23 7.52
N PHE A 53 2.37 21.21 6.84
CA PHE A 53 0.99 21.18 6.39
C PHE A 53 0.45 19.75 6.44
N VAL A 54 -0.72 19.56 7.05
CA VAL A 54 -1.43 18.28 7.02
C VAL A 54 -2.16 18.14 5.69
N MET A 55 -1.92 17.04 4.97
CA MET A 55 -2.56 16.80 3.68
C MET A 55 -4.08 16.65 3.83
N THR A 56 -4.82 17.06 2.79
CA THR A 56 -6.27 16.84 2.73
C THR A 56 -6.58 15.38 2.42
N TRP A 57 -7.81 14.94 2.73
CA TRP A 57 -8.25 13.58 2.41
C TRP A 57 -8.14 13.22 0.92
N SER A 58 -8.46 14.17 0.02
CA SER A 58 -8.33 13.96 -1.43
C SER A 58 -6.88 13.79 -1.89
N GLN A 59 -5.93 14.43 -1.19
CA GLN A 59 -4.50 14.23 -1.44
C GLN A 59 -4.05 12.85 -0.95
N LEU A 60 -4.50 12.43 0.24
CA LEU A 60 -4.26 11.07 0.74
C LEU A 60 -4.77 10.02 -0.25
N THR A 61 -6.01 10.12 -0.73
CA THR A 61 -6.57 9.14 -1.67
C THR A 61 -5.84 9.12 -3.01
N SER A 62 -5.40 10.29 -3.50
CA SER A 62 -4.59 10.40 -4.72
C SER A 62 -3.21 9.74 -4.55
N ILE A 63 -2.56 9.93 -3.40
CA ILE A 63 -1.29 9.27 -3.06
C ILE A 63 -1.50 7.75 -2.94
N MET A 64 -2.59 7.33 -2.29
CA MET A 64 -2.92 5.93 -2.11
C MET A 64 -3.11 5.21 -3.44
N PHE A 65 -3.71 5.85 -4.45
CA PHE A 65 -3.79 5.30 -5.81
C PHE A 65 -2.39 4.97 -6.37
N VAL A 66 -1.43 5.87 -6.24
CA VAL A 66 -0.05 5.64 -6.69
C VAL A 66 0.59 4.49 -5.91
N ILE A 67 0.38 4.43 -4.58
CA ILE A 67 0.91 3.37 -3.71
C ILE A 67 0.40 2.00 -4.14
N VAL A 68 -0.90 1.85 -4.39
CA VAL A 68 -1.50 0.55 -4.77
C VAL A 68 -1.23 0.16 -6.22
N CYS A 69 -0.88 1.11 -7.10
CA CYS A 69 -0.50 0.80 -8.48
C CYS A 69 0.97 0.37 -8.64
N ASN A 70 1.81 0.54 -7.62
CA ASN A 70 3.21 0.12 -7.67
C ASN A 70 3.51 -0.98 -6.63
N GLN A 71 4.13 -2.06 -7.09
CA GLN A 71 4.37 -3.25 -6.26
C GLN A 71 5.18 -2.94 -5.00
N LYS A 72 6.29 -2.20 -5.11
CA LYS A 72 7.20 -1.93 -3.98
C LYS A 72 6.55 -1.06 -2.91
N THR A 73 5.78 -0.06 -3.33
CA THR A 73 5.06 0.80 -2.39
C THR A 73 3.86 0.09 -1.78
N LYS A 74 3.18 -0.78 -2.53
CA LYS A 74 2.12 -1.64 -2.03
C LYS A 74 2.65 -2.61 -0.96
N GLU A 75 3.73 -3.31 -1.24
CA GLU A 75 4.41 -4.17 -0.26
C GLU A 75 4.79 -3.37 0.99
N TYR A 76 5.43 -2.21 0.81
CA TYR A 76 5.79 -1.34 1.92
C TYR A 76 4.58 -0.94 2.78
N PHE A 77 3.47 -0.56 2.15
CA PHE A 77 2.23 -0.22 2.84
C PHE A 77 1.73 -1.36 3.74
N PHE A 78 1.68 -2.59 3.21
CA PHE A 78 1.24 -3.76 3.96
C PHE A 78 2.23 -4.19 5.05
N THR A 79 3.52 -4.26 4.75
CA THR A 79 4.55 -4.69 5.73
C THR A 79 4.63 -3.76 6.93
N ASN A 80 4.38 -2.45 6.74
CA ASN A 80 4.41 -1.47 7.81
C ASN A 80 3.02 -1.18 8.40
N SER A 81 1.97 -1.89 7.96
CA SER A 81 0.58 -1.73 8.44
C SER A 81 0.05 -0.29 8.37
N LEU A 82 0.46 0.47 7.34
CA LEU A 82 0.07 1.88 7.18
C LEU A 82 -1.45 2.03 7.19
N LEU A 83 -1.95 3.03 7.93
CA LEU A 83 -3.36 3.43 8.06
C LEU A 83 -4.29 2.36 8.70
N GLY A 84 -3.75 1.19 9.00
CA GLY A 84 -4.44 0.09 9.65
C GLY A 84 -5.54 -0.60 8.80
N PRO A 85 -6.13 -1.69 9.34
CA PRO A 85 -7.15 -2.48 8.64
C PRO A 85 -8.46 -1.71 8.45
N LYS A 86 -8.80 -0.78 9.36
CA LYS A 86 -10.02 0.03 9.27
C LYS A 86 -10.03 0.91 8.01
N PHE A 87 -8.89 1.48 7.63
CA PHE A 87 -8.74 2.22 6.39
C PHE A 87 -9.05 1.36 5.16
N LEU A 88 -8.50 0.14 5.11
CA LEU A 88 -8.73 -0.78 4.00
C LEU A 88 -10.20 -1.20 3.90
N GLN A 89 -10.84 -1.51 5.03
CA GLN A 89 -12.27 -1.81 5.08
C GLN A 89 -13.10 -0.64 4.55
N PHE A 90 -12.77 0.59 4.96
CA PHE A 90 -13.46 1.80 4.51
C PHE A 90 -13.33 2.00 3.00
N ILE A 91 -12.11 1.94 2.45
CA ILE A 91 -11.88 2.11 1.00
C ILE A 91 -12.55 1.00 0.18
N GLN A 92 -12.61 -0.23 0.72
CA GLN A 92 -13.25 -1.37 0.08
C GLN A 92 -14.77 -1.44 0.30
N GLN A 93 -15.36 -0.48 1.01
CA GLN A 93 -16.79 -0.43 1.34
C GLN A 93 -17.28 -1.72 2.06
N LYS A 94 -16.47 -2.21 3.00
CA LYS A 94 -16.77 -3.42 3.79
C LYS A 94 -17.71 -3.11 4.96
N GLU A 95 -18.39 -4.15 5.43
CA GLU A 95 -19.12 -4.12 6.70
C GLU A 95 -18.17 -4.19 7.91
N GLU A 96 -18.61 -3.71 9.08
CA GLU A 96 -17.77 -3.66 10.30
C GLU A 96 -17.22 -5.02 10.73
N ASN A 97 -18.01 -6.08 10.53
CA ASN A 97 -17.65 -7.44 10.90
C ASN A 97 -16.88 -8.19 9.78
N SER A 98 -16.50 -7.49 8.70
CA SER A 98 -15.80 -8.10 7.57
C SER A 98 -14.32 -7.75 7.58
N VAL A 99 -13.46 -8.73 7.35
CA VAL A 99 -12.03 -8.50 7.17
C VAL A 99 -11.75 -7.80 5.83
N PRO A 100 -10.75 -6.91 5.74
CA PRO A 100 -10.34 -6.32 4.48
C PRO A 100 -9.69 -7.37 3.57
N ASP A 101 -9.91 -7.26 2.26
CA ASP A 101 -9.24 -8.10 1.29
C ASP A 101 -7.80 -7.60 1.11
N VAL A 102 -6.82 -8.49 1.29
CA VAL A 102 -5.40 -8.17 1.10
C VAL A 102 -4.91 -8.82 -0.19
N ASN A 103 -4.96 -8.07 -1.29
CA ASN A 103 -4.40 -8.51 -2.56
C ASN A 103 -2.93 -8.06 -2.68
N ILE A 104 -2.04 -8.80 -2.03
CA ILE A 104 -0.60 -8.71 -2.30
C ILE A 104 -0.34 -9.59 -3.52
N MET A 105 0.01 -8.98 -4.64
CA MET A 105 0.56 -9.74 -5.76
C MET A 105 1.90 -10.32 -5.29
N VAL A 106 1.97 -11.65 -5.17
CA VAL A 106 3.24 -12.34 -4.93
C VAL A 106 3.97 -12.36 -6.27
N ASP A 107 5.25 -11.94 -6.29
CA ASP A 107 6.07 -11.96 -7.52
C ASP A 107 5.95 -13.35 -8.20
N GLU A 108 5.75 -13.35 -9.53
CA GLU A 108 5.67 -14.60 -10.31
C GLU A 108 6.87 -15.49 -10.07
N VAL A 109 8.05 -14.94 -9.77
CA VAL A 109 9.25 -15.70 -9.41
C VAL A 109 9.02 -16.55 -8.15
N TYR A 110 8.35 -16.03 -7.13
CA TYR A 110 8.02 -16.78 -5.91
C TYR A 110 6.89 -17.78 -6.15
N VAL A 111 5.86 -17.41 -6.93
CA VAL A 111 4.78 -18.33 -7.32
C VAL A 111 5.31 -19.50 -8.13
N ASN A 112 6.20 -19.24 -9.09
CA ASN A 112 6.81 -20.26 -9.94
C ASN A 112 7.81 -21.12 -9.15
N ARG A 113 8.57 -20.55 -8.22
CA ARG A 113 9.42 -21.32 -7.29
C ARG A 113 8.59 -22.27 -6.43
N TYR A 114 7.49 -21.78 -5.85
CA TYR A 114 6.59 -22.59 -5.04
C TYR A 114 5.94 -23.71 -5.84
N LYS A 115 5.41 -23.41 -7.03
CA LYS A 115 4.88 -24.42 -7.97
C LYS A 115 5.91 -25.49 -8.28
N LYS A 116 7.14 -25.09 -8.62
CA LYS A 116 8.24 -26.03 -8.91
C LYS A 116 8.53 -26.94 -7.71
N GLN A 117 8.67 -26.37 -6.51
CA GLN A 117 8.90 -27.16 -5.28
C GLN A 117 7.76 -28.15 -5.01
N PHE A 118 6.51 -27.72 -5.13
CA PHE A 118 5.35 -28.60 -4.93
C PHE A 118 5.33 -29.78 -5.92
N PHE A 119 5.56 -29.53 -7.21
CA PHE A 119 5.58 -30.59 -8.22
C PHE A 119 6.77 -31.55 -8.02
N ASP A 120 7.94 -31.03 -7.67
CA ASP A 120 9.13 -31.85 -7.39
C ASP A 120 8.90 -32.78 -6.17
N GLU A 121 8.20 -32.30 -5.14
CA GLU A 121 7.81 -33.12 -3.98
C GLU A 121 6.72 -34.14 -4.32
N TYR A 122 5.72 -33.75 -5.10
CA TYR A 122 4.64 -34.64 -5.54
C TYR A 122 5.16 -35.80 -6.39
N ILE A 123 6.09 -35.54 -7.32
CA ILE A 123 6.73 -36.56 -8.16
C ILE A 123 7.51 -37.56 -7.28
N LYS A 124 8.28 -37.08 -6.30
CA LYS A 124 9.00 -37.96 -5.36
C LYS A 124 8.07 -38.87 -4.55
N ILE A 125 6.88 -38.39 -4.19
CA ILE A 125 5.89 -39.22 -3.49
C ILE A 125 5.30 -40.28 -4.42
N MET A 126 5.07 -39.95 -5.70
CA MET A 126 4.60 -40.91 -6.71
C MET A 126 5.65 -41.98 -7.02
N ASP A 127 6.92 -41.60 -7.14
CA ASP A 127 8.01 -42.53 -7.46
C ASP A 127 8.38 -43.45 -6.29
N ASN A 128 8.16 -43.03 -5.04
CA ASN A 128 8.39 -43.87 -3.86
C ASN A 128 7.22 -44.81 -3.52
N ASN A 129 6.09 -44.69 -4.21
CA ASN A 129 4.90 -45.53 -4.03
C ASN A 129 4.66 -46.50 -5.21
N ASN A 130 5.61 -46.60 -6.16
CA ASN A 130 5.70 -47.61 -7.22
C ASN A 130 6.90 -48.54 -6.97
#